data_AF-A0A957JQF2-F1
#
_entry.id   AF-A0A957JQF2-F1
#
_cell.length_a   1.000
_cell.length_b   1.000
_cell.length_c   1.000
_cell.angle_alpha   90.00
_cell.angle_beta   90.00
_cell.angle_gamma   90.00
#
_symmetry.space_group_name_H-M   'P 1'
#
loop_
_entity.id
_entity.type
_entity.pdbx_description
1 polymer ?
#
loop_
_entity_poly.entity_id
_entity_poly.type
_entity_poly.pdbx_seq_one_letter_code
_entity_poly.pdbx_strand_id
1 'polypeptide(L)'
;MSSKPLLLLTPALAVIGLLFGGGLALALLQSVGYLAALGQTTLTLDAYRQLLSDPVFGRSLLLTLWIAVASTAVSTLLALMAALTLRRSFRARPVATFIFQSNLPIPHLVGAIGILLLFSQSGFLARLSHLLGLIQQPADFPALVFDPYGLGIMLEYIWKS
;
A
#
# COMPACT_ATOMS: atom_id res chain seq x y z
N MET A 1 37.86 10.43 22.57
CA MET A 1 36.81 9.87 21.69
C MET A 1 36.69 10.78 20.47
N SER A 2 36.87 10.22 19.28
CA SER A 2 37.10 10.98 18.03
C SER A 2 35.83 11.73 17.59
N SER A 3 35.86 13.07 17.54
CA SER A 3 34.75 13.96 17.14
C SER A 3 34.64 14.16 15.62
N LYS A 4 35.61 13.63 14.85
CA LYS A 4 35.65 13.69 13.38
C LYS A 4 34.45 13.05 12.65
N PRO A 5 33.89 11.90 13.08
CA PRO A 5 32.71 11.33 12.42
C PRO A 5 31.45 12.18 12.67
N LEU A 6 31.32 12.82 13.83
CA LEU A 6 30.17 13.67 14.14
C LEU A 6 30.12 14.91 13.24
N LEU A 7 31.29 15.52 12.99
CA LEU A 7 31.46 16.70 12.12
C LEU A 7 31.26 16.40 10.62
N LEU A 8 31.38 15.14 10.20
CA LEU A 8 31.07 14.70 8.83
C LEU A 8 29.58 14.42 8.64
N LEU A 9 28.86 14.09 9.72
CA LEU A 9 27.43 13.83 9.71
C LEU A 9 26.59 15.09 9.92
N THR A 10 27.16 16.18 10.45
CA THR A 10 26.44 17.44 10.70
C THR A 10 25.71 18.00 9.48
N PRO A 11 26.27 18.07 8.25
CA PRO A 11 25.51 18.60 7.10
C PRO A 11 24.33 17.71 6.72
N ALA A 12 24.48 16.38 6.77
CA ALA A 12 23.39 15.45 6.49
C ALA A 12 22.29 15.53 7.56
N LEU A 13 22.68 15.55 8.85
CA LEU A 13 21.75 15.68 9.96
C LEU A 13 21.06 17.04 9.98
N ALA A 14 21.75 18.11 9.59
CA ALA A 14 21.16 19.44 9.46
C ALA A 14 20.08 19.47 8.37
N VAL A 15 20.35 18.89 7.19
CA VAL A 15 19.37 18.82 6.09
C VAL A 15 18.17 17.97 6.49
N ILE A 16 18.39 16.79 7.07
CA ILE A 16 17.30 15.91 7.54
C ILE A 16 16.50 16.60 8.66
N GLY A 17 17.18 17.15 9.66
CA GLY A 17 16.54 17.83 10.78
C GLY A 17 15.73 19.05 10.35
N LEU A 18 16.24 19.84 9.41
CA LEU A 18 15.56 21.03 8.91
C LEU A 18 14.37 20.66 8.02
N LEU A 19 14.56 19.85 6.99
CA LEU A 19 13.49 19.53 6.04
C LEU A 19 12.44 18.60 6.66
N PHE A 20 12.90 17.52 7.27
CA PHE A 20 12.01 16.50 7.83
C PHE A 20 11.44 16.95 9.17
N GLY A 21 12.30 17.44 10.08
CA GLY A 21 11.86 17.95 11.38
C GLY A 21 11.03 19.22 11.26
N GLY A 22 11.41 20.16 10.40
CA GLY A 22 10.63 21.36 10.12
C GLY A 22 9.27 21.03 9.49
N GLY A 23 9.24 20.14 8.49
CA GLY A 23 7.99 19.67 7.89
C GLY A 23 7.07 18.98 8.89
N LEU A 24 7.62 18.11 9.74
CA LEU A 24 6.86 17.42 10.79
C LEU A 24 6.32 18.41 11.84
N ALA A 25 7.12 19.38 12.27
CA ALA A 25 6.69 20.41 13.21
C ALA A 25 5.54 21.25 12.63
N LEU A 26 5.63 21.64 11.36
CA LEU A 26 4.55 22.35 10.67
C LEU A 26 3.29 21.49 10.55
N ALA A 27 3.43 20.21 10.17
CA ALA A 27 2.30 19.29 10.08
C ALA A 27 1.62 19.09 11.44
N LEU A 28 2.39 18.96 12.52
CA LEU A 28 1.86 18.86 13.88
C LEU A 28 1.13 20.15 14.29
N LEU A 29 1.73 21.32 14.05
CA LEU A 29 1.08 22.60 14.31
C LEU A 29 -0.25 22.72 13.53
N GLN A 30 -0.24 22.39 12.24
CA GLN A 30 -1.44 22.39 11.40
C GLN A 30 -2.48 21.39 11.90
N SER A 31 -2.07 20.24 12.43
CA SER A 31 -2.99 19.22 12.93
C SER A 31 -3.81 19.69 14.15
N VAL A 32 -3.25 20.58 14.98
CA VAL A 32 -3.93 21.21 16.12
C VAL A 32 -4.61 22.53 15.71
N GLY A 33 -4.83 22.76 14.42
CA GLY A 33 -5.54 23.94 13.91
C GLY A 33 -4.69 25.22 13.83
N TYR A 34 -3.37 25.15 14.04
CA TYR A 34 -2.48 26.29 13.85
C TYR A 34 -2.13 26.44 12.36
N LEU A 35 -3.03 27.08 11.62
CA LEU A 35 -2.93 27.40 10.21
C LEU A 35 -2.75 28.92 10.04
N ALA A 36 -1.54 29.39 10.35
CA ALA A 36 -1.17 30.81 10.24
C ALA A 36 -1.43 31.40 8.84
N ALA A 37 -1.33 30.57 7.78
CA ALA A 37 -1.62 30.98 6.39
C ALA A 37 -3.11 31.27 6.10
N LEU A 38 -4.02 30.72 6.91
CA LEU A 38 -5.47 30.90 6.78
C LEU A 38 -6.04 31.86 7.85
N GLY A 39 -5.17 32.52 8.63
CA GLY A 39 -5.57 33.40 9.74
C GLY A 39 -6.09 32.66 10.97
N GLN A 40 -6.03 31.32 11.00
CA GLN A 40 -6.45 30.50 12.14
C GLN A 40 -5.24 30.21 13.04
N THR A 41 -5.06 31.03 14.08
CA THR A 41 -3.97 30.90 15.07
C THR A 41 -4.39 30.23 16.37
N THR A 42 -5.66 29.85 16.49
CA THR A 42 -6.21 29.19 17.67
C THR A 42 -5.88 27.70 17.64
N LEU A 43 -5.11 27.25 18.62
CA LEU A 43 -4.90 25.83 18.88
C LEU A 43 -6.22 25.19 19.30
N THR A 44 -6.75 24.29 18.48
CA THR A 44 -8.02 23.60 18.72
C THR A 44 -7.91 22.11 18.39
N LEU A 45 -8.59 21.30 19.18
CA LEU A 45 -8.71 19.84 18.96
C LEU A 45 -10.02 19.49 18.23
N ASP A 46 -10.73 20.49 17.71
CA ASP A 46 -12.05 20.29 17.12
C ASP A 46 -11.99 19.52 15.80
N ALA A 47 -10.91 19.67 15.03
CA ALA A 47 -10.66 18.85 13.84
C ALA A 47 -10.62 17.35 14.18
N TYR A 48 -9.96 16.97 15.29
CA TYR A 48 -9.93 15.58 15.74
C TYR A 48 -11.29 15.09 16.22
N ARG A 49 -12.04 15.93 16.94
CA ARG A 49 -13.41 15.58 17.38
C ARG A 49 -14.32 15.35 16.19
N GLN A 50 -14.30 16.25 15.21
CA GLN A 50 -15.09 16.13 13.98
C GLN A 50 -14.70 14.86 13.22
N LEU A 51 -13.40 14.60 13.05
CA LEU A 51 -12.88 13.41 12.38
C LEU A 51 -13.30 12.11 13.07
N LEU A 52 -13.22 12.04 14.40
CA LEU A 52 -13.60 10.87 15.18
C LEU A 52 -15.12 10.66 15.22
N SER A 53 -15.91 11.73 15.11
CA SER A 53 -17.37 11.67 15.02
C SER A 53 -17.87 11.31 13.62
N ASP A 54 -17.01 11.36 12.60
CA ASP A 54 -17.38 11.04 11.23
C ASP A 54 -17.46 9.51 11.02
N PRO A 55 -18.66 8.95 10.76
CA PRO A 55 -18.81 7.52 10.50
C PRO A 55 -18.08 7.07 9.22
N VAL A 56 -17.82 7.97 8.26
CA VAL A 56 -17.08 7.66 7.03
C VAL A 56 -15.60 7.43 7.34
N PHE A 57 -15.01 8.22 8.25
CA PHE A 57 -13.64 8.04 8.70
C PHE A 57 -13.45 6.67 9.36
N GLY A 58 -14.33 6.31 10.29
CA GLY A 58 -14.27 5.01 10.97
C GLY A 58 -14.34 3.82 10.01
N ARG A 59 -15.25 3.87 9.02
CA ARG A 59 -15.36 2.84 7.97
C ARG A 59 -14.10 2.75 7.11
N SER A 60 -13.57 3.91 6.68
CA SER A 60 -12.35 3.98 5.87
C SER A 60 -11.14 3.42 6.63
N LEU A 61 -11.00 3.77 7.92
CA LEU A 61 -9.93 3.27 8.78
C LEU A 61 -9.99 1.75 8.93
N LEU A 62 -11.19 1.20 9.20
CA LEU A 62 -11.39 -0.25 9.31
C LEU A 62 -11.10 -0.96 7.99
N LEU A 63 -11.50 -0.40 6.85
CA LEU A 63 -11.22 -0.95 5.54
C LEU A 63 -9.70 -0.97 5.26
N THR A 64 -8.99 0.13 5.52
CA THR A 64 -7.53 0.18 5.34
C THR A 64 -6.82 -0.82 6.25
N LEU A 65 -7.26 -0.93 7.51
CA LEU A 65 -6.67 -1.86 8.47
C LEU A 65 -6.95 -3.31 8.07
N TRP A 66 -8.16 -3.62 7.59
CA TRP A 66 -8.52 -4.92 7.03
C TRP A 66 -7.62 -5.29 5.84
N ILE A 67 -7.50 -4.39 4.85
CA ILE A 67 -6.66 -4.59 3.67
C ILE A 67 -5.21 -4.83 4.08
N ALA A 68 -4.66 -4.00 4.97
CA ALA A 68 -3.28 -4.09 5.42
C ALA A 68 -2.99 -5.39 6.16
N VAL A 69 -3.84 -5.77 7.12
CA VAL A 69 -3.67 -7.02 7.89
C VAL A 69 -3.86 -8.25 7.01
N ALA A 70 -4.91 -8.28 6.19
CA ALA A 70 -5.19 -9.42 5.33
C ALA A 70 -4.10 -9.63 4.27
N SER A 71 -3.67 -8.57 3.58
CA SER A 71 -2.58 -8.65 2.60
C SER A 71 -1.27 -9.08 3.24
N THR A 72 -0.90 -8.49 4.38
CA THR A 72 0.33 -8.87 5.10
C THR A 72 0.28 -10.33 5.55
N ALA A 73 -0.84 -10.80 6.09
CA ALA A 73 -0.99 -12.18 6.54
C ALA A 73 -0.85 -13.17 5.38
N VAL A 74 -1.53 -12.91 4.25
CA VAL A 74 -1.46 -13.76 3.05
C VAL A 74 -0.05 -13.73 2.45
N SER A 75 0.56 -12.56 2.26
CA SER A 75 1.94 -12.43 1.76
C SER A 75 2.93 -13.15 2.66
N THR A 76 2.82 -13.01 3.98
CA THR A 76 3.72 -13.68 4.92
C THR A 76 3.56 -15.20 4.83
N LEU A 77 2.33 -15.70 4.72
CA LEU A 77 2.07 -17.13 4.58
C LEU A 77 2.63 -17.68 3.26
N LEU A 78 2.41 -16.99 2.15
CA LEU A 78 2.98 -17.35 0.84
C LEU A 78 4.51 -17.28 0.84
N ALA A 79 5.09 -16.23 1.42
CA ALA A 79 6.53 -16.08 1.56
C ALA A 79 7.13 -17.21 2.43
N LEU A 80 6.47 -17.59 3.52
CA LEU A 80 6.90 -18.70 4.36
C LEU A 80 6.83 -20.04 3.61
N MET A 81 5.73 -20.31 2.91
CA MET A 81 5.60 -21.50 2.07
C MET A 81 6.68 -21.55 0.99
N ALA A 82 6.92 -20.43 0.31
CA ALA A 82 7.97 -20.31 -0.70
C ALA A 82 9.36 -20.53 -0.09
N ALA A 83 9.67 -19.91 1.05
CA ALA A 83 10.95 -20.05 1.74
C ALA A 83 11.22 -21.50 2.19
N LEU A 84 10.21 -22.17 2.75
CA LEU A 84 10.31 -23.58 3.15
C LEU A 84 10.48 -24.52 1.95
N THR A 85 9.79 -24.23 0.84
CA THR A 85 9.92 -24.99 -0.41
C THR A 85 11.29 -24.77 -1.04
N LEU A 86 11.81 -23.55 -1.04
CA LEU A 86 13.11 -23.19 -1.61
C LEU A 86 14.28 -23.76 -0.79
N ARG A 87 14.09 -23.97 0.51
CA ARG A 87 15.05 -24.67 1.39
C ARG A 87 15.26 -26.11 0.95
N ARG A 88 14.26 -26.76 0.34
CA ARG A 88 14.42 -28.05 -0.34
C ARG A 88 14.92 -27.76 -1.76
N SER A 89 16.20 -28.05 -2.01
CA SER A 89 16.85 -27.89 -3.32
C SER A 89 15.98 -28.43 -4.47
N PHE A 90 15.28 -27.55 -5.20
CA PHE A 90 14.49 -27.91 -6.38
C PHE A 90 15.01 -27.20 -7.63
N ARG A 91 14.89 -27.86 -8.78
CA ARG A 91 15.34 -27.42 -10.11
C ARG A 91 14.78 -26.04 -10.52
N ALA A 92 13.63 -25.64 -9.98
CA ALA A 92 12.94 -24.38 -10.29
C ALA A 92 13.38 -23.17 -9.45
N ARG A 93 14.39 -23.29 -8.57
CA ARG A 93 14.93 -22.19 -7.76
C ARG A 93 15.23 -20.90 -8.56
N PRO A 94 15.96 -20.92 -9.69
CA PRO A 94 16.26 -19.69 -10.43
C PRO A 94 15.02 -19.03 -11.05
N VAL A 95 14.02 -19.82 -11.48
CA VAL A 95 12.76 -19.29 -12.03
C VAL A 95 11.92 -18.63 -10.95
N ALA A 96 11.80 -19.27 -9.77
CA ALA A 96 11.10 -18.68 -8.63
C ALA A 96 11.75 -17.37 -8.20
N THR A 97 13.08 -17.33 -8.03
CA THR A 97 13.79 -16.10 -7.64
C THR A 97 13.68 -15.00 -8.71
N PHE A 98 13.60 -15.35 -10.00
CA PHE A 98 13.41 -14.38 -11.08
C PHE A 98 12.02 -13.74 -11.03
N ILE A 99 10.96 -14.53 -10.81
CA ILE A 99 9.59 -14.02 -10.68
C ILE A 99 9.49 -13.05 -9.49
N PHE A 100 10.04 -13.40 -8.33
CA PHE A 100 10.04 -12.50 -7.17
C PHE A 100 10.81 -11.19 -7.42
N GLN A 101 11.96 -11.25 -8.10
CA GLN A 101 12.75 -10.05 -8.41
C GLN A 101 12.13 -9.16 -9.49
N SER A 102 11.31 -9.74 -10.39
CA SER A 102 10.68 -9.01 -11.48
C SER A 102 9.71 -7.92 -11.01
N ASN A 103 9.27 -7.96 -9.75
CA ASN A 103 8.34 -6.99 -9.19
C ASN A 103 8.99 -5.67 -8.73
N LEU A 104 10.28 -5.70 -8.35
CA LEU A 104 10.98 -4.50 -7.88
C LEU A 104 10.95 -3.30 -8.84
N PRO A 105 11.17 -3.47 -10.17
CA PRO A 105 11.17 -2.34 -11.09
C PRO A 105 9.77 -1.85 -11.47
N ILE A 106 8.69 -2.58 -11.11
CA ILE A 106 7.34 -2.24 -11.55
C ILE A 106 6.80 -1.08 -10.70
N PRO A 107 6.46 0.08 -11.31
CA PRO A 107 5.84 1.18 -10.59
C PRO A 107 4.47 0.76 -10.02
N HIS A 108 4.08 1.27 -8.84
CA HIS A 108 2.79 0.91 -8.22
C HIS A 108 1.60 1.14 -9.16
N LEU A 109 1.58 2.29 -9.86
CA LEU A 109 0.53 2.60 -10.83
C LEU A 109 0.38 1.53 -11.93
N VAL A 110 1.50 0.97 -12.40
CA VAL A 110 1.46 -0.07 -13.44
C VAL A 110 0.89 -1.38 -12.88
N GLY A 111 1.22 -1.73 -11.64
CA GLY A 111 0.64 -2.89 -10.94
C GLY A 111 -0.88 -2.74 -10.76
N ALA A 112 -1.33 -1.59 -10.25
CA ALA A 112 -2.74 -1.27 -10.07
C ALA A 112 -3.53 -1.35 -11.38
N ILE A 113 -3.00 -0.75 -12.46
CA ILE A 113 -3.62 -0.80 -13.80
C ILE A 113 -3.62 -2.24 -14.33
N GLY A 114 -2.55 -2.99 -14.13
CA GLY A 114 -2.48 -4.40 -14.52
C GLY A 114 -3.58 -5.22 -13.88
N ILE A 115 -3.78 -5.08 -12.56
CA ILE A 115 -4.85 -5.76 -11.81
C ILE A 115 -6.22 -5.31 -12.29
N LEU A 116 -6.41 -4.01 -12.53
CA LEU A 116 -7.64 -3.48 -13.10
C LEU A 116 -7.94 -4.14 -14.46
N LEU A 117 -6.97 -4.23 -15.37
CA LEU A 117 -7.15 -4.83 -16.69
C LEU A 117 -7.31 -6.36 -16.66
N LEU A 118 -6.75 -7.03 -15.65
CA LEU A 118 -6.86 -8.47 -15.47
C LEU A 118 -8.20 -8.88 -14.84
N PHE A 119 -8.59 -8.21 -13.75
CA PHE A 119 -9.70 -8.59 -12.87
C PHE A 119 -10.95 -7.71 -13.00
N SER A 120 -10.96 -6.71 -13.88
CA SER A 120 -12.20 -5.99 -14.24
C SER A 120 -13.20 -6.94 -14.92
N GLN A 121 -14.49 -6.59 -14.86
CA GLN A 121 -15.58 -7.29 -15.53
C GLN A 121 -15.46 -7.27 -17.07
N SER A 122 -14.69 -6.32 -17.62
CA SER A 122 -14.28 -6.32 -19.03
C SER A 122 -12.80 -6.72 -19.21
N GLY A 123 -12.21 -7.32 -18.19
CA GLY A 123 -10.80 -7.69 -18.14
C GLY A 123 -10.47 -8.98 -18.90
N PHE A 124 -9.18 -9.33 -18.90
CA PHE A 124 -8.70 -10.54 -19.55
C PHE A 124 -9.30 -11.82 -18.94
N LEU A 125 -9.39 -11.91 -17.60
CA LEU A 125 -9.93 -13.08 -16.92
C LEU A 125 -11.44 -13.25 -17.14
N ALA A 126 -12.19 -12.15 -17.21
CA ALA A 126 -13.61 -12.16 -17.56
C ALA A 126 -13.84 -12.72 -18.98
N ARG A 127 -13.02 -12.31 -19.96
CA ARG A 127 -13.09 -12.89 -21.32
C ARG A 127 -12.71 -14.37 -21.36
N LEU A 128 -11.69 -14.77 -20.61
CA LEU A 128 -11.24 -16.16 -20.58
C LEU A 128 -12.29 -17.08 -19.92
N SER A 129 -12.88 -16.65 -18.81
CA SER A 129 -13.95 -17.40 -18.14
C SER A 129 -15.20 -17.53 -19.00
N HIS A 130 -15.55 -16.51 -19.79
CA HIS A 130 -16.61 -16.60 -20.79
C HIS A 130 -16.27 -17.62 -21.89
N LEU A 131 -15.04 -17.61 -22.43
CA LEU A 131 -14.60 -18.59 -23.43
C LEU A 131 -14.59 -20.03 -22.91
N LEU A 132 -14.34 -20.22 -21.61
CA LEU A 132 -14.39 -21.51 -20.94
C LEU A 132 -15.82 -21.95 -20.55
N GLY A 133 -16.84 -21.13 -20.85
CA GLY A 133 -18.24 -21.41 -20.53
C GLY A 133 -18.58 -21.31 -19.04
N LEU A 134 -17.73 -20.69 -18.23
CA LEU A 134 -17.95 -20.52 -16.78
C LEU A 134 -18.93 -19.37 -16.48
N ILE A 135 -19.06 -18.41 -17.38
CA ILE A 135 -19.98 -17.26 -17.29
C ILE A 135 -20.65 -16.99 -18.64
N GLN A 136 -21.87 -16.46 -18.63
CA GLN A 136 -22.65 -16.22 -19.85
C GLN A 136 -22.28 -14.91 -20.53
N GLN A 137 -21.89 -13.90 -19.76
CA GLN A 137 -21.36 -12.63 -20.27
C GLN A 137 -20.13 -12.22 -19.45
N PRO A 138 -19.12 -11.55 -20.06
CA PRO A 138 -17.98 -11.03 -19.30
C PRO A 138 -18.40 -10.14 -18.11
N ALA A 139 -19.51 -9.41 -18.24
CA ALA A 139 -20.08 -8.58 -17.20
C ALA A 139 -20.53 -9.35 -15.94
N ASP A 140 -20.79 -10.66 -16.06
CA ASP A 140 -21.16 -11.53 -14.93
C ASP A 140 -19.93 -11.91 -14.07
N PHE A 141 -18.73 -11.52 -14.49
CA PHE A 141 -17.53 -11.74 -13.70
C PHE A 141 -17.62 -10.97 -12.36
N PRO A 142 -17.23 -11.58 -11.23
CA PRO A 142 -17.30 -10.93 -9.94
C PRO A 142 -16.54 -9.60 -9.96
N ALA A 143 -17.17 -8.54 -9.43
CA ALA A 143 -16.53 -7.24 -9.32
C ALA A 143 -15.44 -7.30 -8.24
N LEU A 144 -14.23 -7.74 -8.61
CA LEU A 144 -13.06 -7.80 -7.73
C LEU A 144 -12.32 -6.45 -7.66
N VAL A 145 -12.58 -5.59 -8.64
CA VAL A 145 -12.05 -4.22 -8.77
C VAL A 145 -13.19 -3.24 -8.49
N PHE A 146 -12.92 -2.21 -7.69
CA PHE A 146 -13.93 -1.30 -7.10
C PHE A 146 -14.93 -1.99 -6.14
N ASP A 147 -14.54 -3.13 -5.58
CA ASP A 147 -15.31 -3.87 -4.60
C ASP A 147 -15.32 -3.19 -3.21
N PRO A 148 -16.44 -3.20 -2.46
CA PRO A 148 -16.50 -2.76 -1.07
C PRO A 148 -15.44 -3.35 -0.13
N TYR A 149 -14.90 -4.55 -0.41
CA TYR A 149 -13.85 -5.17 0.43
C TYR A 149 -12.43 -4.87 -0.04
N GLY A 150 -12.25 -4.15 -1.15
CA GLY A 150 -10.92 -3.76 -1.65
C GLY A 150 -10.06 -4.92 -2.15
N LEU A 151 -10.68 -5.98 -2.68
CA LEU A 151 -9.98 -7.20 -3.12
C LEU A 151 -8.89 -6.93 -4.17
N GLY A 152 -9.15 -6.06 -5.16
CA GLY A 152 -8.14 -5.65 -6.15
C GLY A 152 -6.92 -4.98 -5.53
N ILE A 153 -7.11 -4.17 -4.49
CA ILE A 153 -6.03 -3.51 -3.75
C ILE A 153 -5.22 -4.56 -2.97
N MET A 154 -5.90 -5.51 -2.32
CA MET A 154 -5.23 -6.62 -1.64
C MET A 154 -4.39 -7.47 -2.60
N LEU A 155 -4.91 -7.77 -3.79
CA LEU A 155 -4.15 -8.50 -4.81
C LEU A 155 -2.88 -7.74 -5.24
N GLU A 156 -2.96 -6.41 -5.36
CA GLU A 156 -1.79 -5.57 -5.68
C GLU A 156 -0.74 -5.64 -4.59
N TYR A 157 -1.17 -5.45 -3.34
CA TYR A 157 -0.25 -5.53 -2.20
C TYR A 157 0.34 -6.92 -2.05
N ILE A 158 -0.45 -7.98 -2.24
CA ILE A 158 0.04 -9.36 -2.16
C ILE A 158 1.06 -9.64 -3.26
N TRP A 159 0.81 -9.15 -4.47
CA TRP A 159 1.76 -9.29 -5.57
C TRP A 159 3.07 -8.56 -5.25
N LYS A 160 2.98 -7.30 -4.82
CA LYS A 160 4.11 -6.39 -4.58
C LYS A 160 5.00 -6.79 -3.39
N SER A 161 4.42 -7.38 -2.35
CA SER A 161 5.09 -7.68 -1.06
C SER A 161 5.86 -8.99 -1.09
#